data_AF-A0A523XL09-F1
#
_entry.id   AF-A0A523XL09-F1
#
_cell.length_a   1.000
_cell.length_b   1.000
_cell.length_c   1.000
_cell.angle_alpha   90.00
_cell.angle_beta   90.00
_cell.angle_gamma   90.00
#
_symmetry.space_group_name_H-M   'P 1'
#
loop_
_entity.id
_entity.type
_entity.pdbx_description
1 polymer ?
#
loop_
_entity_poly.entity_id
_entity_poly.type
_entity_poly.pdbx_seq_one_letter_code
_entity_poly.pdbx_strand_id
1 'polypeptide(L)'
;MKTYKMSKDRFPEFIELIKTKGQLYGPVKGNGKYSFEEIEKFEDLDFDYQRTVIGPKKFLTPPRYPTLRYDKSGQTDVFVSDETQIVIGVHPCDIHGIKI
;
A
#
# COMPACT_ATOMS: atom_id res chain seq x y z
N MET A 1 -11.40 20.31 -11.00
CA MET A 1 -10.19 19.56 -10.61
C MET A 1 -9.24 20.51 -9.91
N LYS A 2 -8.93 20.29 -8.63
CA LYS A 2 -7.92 21.09 -7.91
C LYS A 2 -6.56 20.47 -8.16
N THR A 3 -5.57 21.28 -8.54
CA THR A 3 -4.20 20.82 -8.79
C THR A 3 -3.28 21.44 -7.77
N TYR A 4 -2.52 20.61 -7.07
CA TYR A 4 -1.47 21.03 -6.15
C TYR A 4 -0.12 20.71 -6.79
N LYS A 5 0.87 21.59 -6.59
CA LYS A 5 2.23 21.42 -7.08
C LYS A 5 3.20 21.41 -5.92
N MET A 6 4.21 20.57 -5.99
CA MET A 6 5.29 20.45 -5.02
C MET A 6 6.61 20.27 -5.77
N SER A 7 7.71 20.76 -5.23
CA SER A 7 9.03 20.49 -5.79
C SER A 7 9.44 19.03 -5.51
N LYS A 8 10.22 18.43 -6.41
CA LYS A 8 10.55 16.99 -6.33
C LYS A 8 11.43 16.67 -5.13
N ASP A 9 12.29 17.60 -4.75
CA ASP A 9 13.18 17.52 -3.58
C ASP A 9 12.42 17.41 -2.26
N ARG A 10 11.16 17.86 -2.20
CA ARG A 10 10.30 17.75 -1.01
C ARG A 10 9.47 16.48 -0.96
N PHE A 11 9.59 15.63 -1.97
CA PHE A 11 8.84 14.38 -2.02
C PHE A 11 9.18 13.44 -0.85
N PRO A 12 10.45 13.26 -0.42
CA PRO A 12 10.75 12.47 0.79
C PRO A 12 10.07 13.01 2.05
N GLU A 13 10.07 14.33 2.26
CA GLU A 13 9.38 14.97 3.41
C GLU A 13 7.88 14.70 3.38
N PHE A 14 7.28 14.72 2.19
CA PHE A 14 5.87 14.43 2.00
C PHE A 14 5.52 12.98 2.32
N ILE A 15 6.40 12.05 1.95
CA ILE A 15 6.25 10.62 2.29
C ILE A 15 6.29 10.40 3.80
N GLU A 16 7.25 11.01 4.50
CA GLU A 16 7.32 10.91 5.97
C GLU A 16 6.09 11.54 6.64
N LEU A 17 5.58 12.67 6.12
CA LEU A 17 4.33 13.26 6.62
C LEU A 17 3.14 12.33 6.39
N ILE A 18 3.03 11.69 5.22
CA ILE A 18 1.94 10.77 4.90
C ILE A 18 1.93 9.54 5.81
N LYS A 19 3.09 8.99 6.14
CA LYS A 19 3.20 7.84 7.06
C LYS A 19 2.56 8.11 8.42
N THR A 20 2.51 9.37 8.87
CA THR A 20 1.82 9.74 10.11
C THR A 20 0.29 9.62 10.04
N LYS A 21 -0.28 9.42 8.84
CA LYS A 21 -1.73 9.32 8.60
C LYS A 21 -2.22 7.89 8.43
N GLY A 22 -1.33 6.91 8.27
CA GLY A 22 -1.67 5.52 8.02
C GLY A 22 -0.50 4.71 7.49
N GLN A 23 -0.74 3.43 7.27
CA GLN A 23 0.25 2.51 6.70
C GLN A 23 0.50 2.86 5.23
N LEU A 24 1.76 3.14 4.90
CA LEU A 24 2.15 3.48 3.54
C LEU A 24 2.67 2.25 2.80
N TYR A 25 2.15 2.04 1.60
CA TYR A 25 2.56 0.98 0.70
C TYR A 25 3.02 1.56 -0.64
N GLY A 26 4.04 0.95 -1.24
CA GLY A 26 4.51 1.33 -2.56
C GLY A 26 5.36 0.25 -3.22
N PRO A 27 5.76 0.46 -4.49
CA PRO A 27 6.55 -0.51 -5.23
C PRO A 27 7.95 -0.63 -4.64
N VAL A 28 8.32 -1.86 -4.26
CA VAL A 28 9.65 -2.21 -3.74
C VAL A 28 10.26 -3.28 -4.63
N LYS A 29 11.57 -3.20 -4.86
CA LYS A 29 12.32 -4.19 -5.63
C LYS A 29 12.86 -5.28 -4.71
N GLY A 30 12.44 -6.53 -4.93
CA GLY A 30 12.93 -7.71 -4.23
C GLY A 30 13.23 -8.85 -5.19
N ASN A 31 14.41 -9.48 -5.08
CA ASN A 31 14.81 -10.63 -5.91
C ASN A 31 14.62 -10.42 -7.43
N GLY A 32 14.89 -9.21 -7.92
CA GLY A 32 14.74 -8.83 -9.33
C GLY A 32 13.30 -8.65 -9.82
N LYS A 33 12.32 -8.68 -8.90
CA LYS A 33 10.90 -8.45 -9.18
C LYS A 33 10.38 -7.30 -8.32
N TYR A 34 9.19 -6.81 -8.65
CA TYR A 34 8.54 -5.73 -7.92
C TYR A 34 7.27 -6.22 -7.24
N SER A 35 7.00 -5.75 -6.04
CA SER A 35 5.72 -5.91 -5.36
C SER A 35 5.41 -4.66 -4.55
N PHE A 36 4.13 -4.43 -4.27
CA PHE A 36 3.76 -3.36 -3.34
C PHE A 36 4.00 -3.84 -1.92
N GLU A 37 4.92 -3.25 -1.18
CA GLU A 37 5.19 -3.61 0.22
C GLU A 37 5.02 -2.40 1.14
N GLU A 38 4.97 -2.64 2.45
CA GLU A 38 4.95 -1.57 3.46
C GLU A 38 6.27 -0.82 3.44
N ILE A 39 6.19 0.51 3.51
CA ILE A 39 7.32 1.41 3.33
C ILE A 39 7.76 1.98 4.66
N GLU A 40 8.89 1.48 5.16
CA GLU A 40 9.54 2.01 6.36
C GLU A 40 10.42 3.22 6.03
N LYS A 41 11.08 3.22 4.87
CA LYS A 41 11.96 4.31 4.45
C LYS A 41 11.68 4.73 3.01
N PHE A 42 11.84 6.01 2.72
CA PHE A 42 11.65 6.55 1.38
C PHE A 42 12.53 5.82 0.34
N GLU A 43 13.75 5.44 0.71
CA GLU A 43 14.71 4.79 -0.17
C GLU A 43 14.28 3.39 -0.63
N ASP A 44 13.31 2.77 0.04
CA ASP A 44 12.77 1.45 -0.34
C ASP A 44 11.84 1.56 -1.57
N LEU A 45 11.32 2.76 -1.87
CA LEU A 45 10.44 3.02 -3.01
C LEU A 45 11.22 3.03 -4.33
N ASP A 46 10.81 2.17 -5.25
CA ASP A 46 11.31 2.16 -6.62
C ASP A 46 10.16 2.36 -7.61
N PHE A 47 10.11 3.57 -8.18
CA PHE A 47 9.09 3.95 -9.17
C PHE A 47 9.39 3.45 -10.58
N ASP A 48 10.59 2.94 -10.86
CA ASP A 48 11.00 2.46 -12.18
C ASP A 48 10.62 0.97 -12.39
N TYR A 49 9.38 0.64 -12.02
CA TYR A 49 8.83 -0.71 -12.20
C TYR A 49 7.91 -0.75 -13.41
N GLN A 50 8.05 -1.79 -14.24
CA GLN A 50 7.11 -2.02 -15.35
C GLN A 50 5.93 -2.91 -14.96
N ARG A 51 6.15 -3.90 -14.09
CA ARG A 51 5.13 -4.86 -13.64
C ARG A 51 5.46 -5.34 -12.23
N THR A 52 4.43 -5.62 -11.46
CA THR A 52 4.54 -6.25 -10.14
C THR A 52 4.13 -7.72 -10.17
N VAL A 53 4.72 -8.54 -9.30
CA VAL A 53 4.29 -9.92 -9.06
C VAL A 53 2.90 -9.93 -8.43
N ILE A 54 2.68 -9.05 -7.46
CA ILE A 54 1.39 -8.85 -6.80
C ILE A 54 1.07 -7.36 -6.92
N GLY A 55 0.07 -7.06 -7.73
CA GLY A 55 -0.38 -5.70 -7.99
C GLY A 55 -1.22 -5.09 -6.85
N PRO A 56 -1.62 -3.83 -6.99
CA PRO A 56 -2.29 -3.06 -5.95
C PRO A 56 -3.72 -3.54 -5.66
N LYS A 57 -4.28 -4.44 -6.48
CA LYS A 57 -5.56 -5.12 -6.20
C LYS A 57 -5.58 -5.83 -4.84
N LYS A 58 -4.42 -6.26 -4.32
CA LYS A 58 -4.33 -6.94 -3.01
C LYS A 58 -4.86 -6.10 -1.84
N PHE A 59 -4.87 -4.77 -1.97
CA PHE A 59 -5.36 -3.87 -0.92
C PHE A 59 -6.89 -3.74 -0.91
N LEU A 60 -7.55 -4.04 -2.03
CA LEU A 60 -9.01 -3.96 -2.15
C LEU A 60 -9.66 -5.33 -2.01
N THR A 61 -9.04 -6.35 -2.61
CA THR A 61 -9.45 -7.75 -2.48
C THR A 61 -8.26 -8.53 -1.96
N PRO A 62 -8.07 -8.62 -0.63
CA PRO A 62 -6.95 -9.33 -0.07
C PRO A 62 -7.02 -10.82 -0.42
N PRO A 63 -5.86 -11.48 -0.59
CA PRO A 63 -5.81 -12.91 -0.88
C PRO A 63 -6.36 -13.77 0.27
N ARG A 64 -6.46 -13.20 1.48
CA ARG A 64 -7.08 -13.81 2.65
C ARG A 64 -7.93 -12.76 3.35
N TYR A 65 -9.17 -13.11 3.65
CA TYR A 65 -10.04 -12.28 4.47
C TYR A 65 -9.92 -12.70 5.94
N PRO A 66 -9.90 -11.76 6.89
CA PRO A 66 -10.00 -12.10 8.30
C PRO A 66 -11.26 -12.92 8.56
N THR A 67 -11.10 -14.06 9.22
CA THR A 67 -12.21 -14.90 9.69
C THR A 67 -12.23 -14.91 11.21
N LEU A 68 -13.35 -15.33 11.79
CA LEU A 68 -13.52 -15.51 13.24
C LEU A 68 -12.36 -16.32 13.84
N ARG A 69 -11.74 -15.79 14.90
CA ARG A 69 -10.69 -16.46 15.67
C ARG A 69 -11.23 -16.87 17.03
N TYR A 70 -11.20 -18.16 17.32
CA TYR A 70 -11.66 -18.71 18.60
C TYR A 70 -10.48 -18.94 19.55
N ASP A 71 -10.66 -18.62 20.82
CA ASP A 71 -9.78 -19.04 21.89
C ASP A 71 -10.51 -19.95 22.91
N LYS A 72 -9.78 -20.40 23.95
CA LYS A 72 -10.32 -21.30 24.99
C LYS A 72 -11.41 -20.66 25.86
N SER A 73 -11.56 -19.33 25.84
CA SER A 73 -12.55 -18.59 26.62
C SER A 73 -13.87 -18.40 25.86
N GLY A 74 -13.92 -18.76 24.57
CA GLY A 74 -15.12 -18.66 23.74
C GLY A 74 -15.41 -17.24 23.24
N GLN A 75 -14.56 -16.26 23.56
CA GLN A 75 -14.69 -14.90 23.04
C GLN A 75 -14.03 -14.79 21.66
N THR A 76 -14.65 -14.02 20.77
CA THR A 76 -14.24 -13.85 19.36
C THR A 76 -14.22 -12.38 19.02
N ASP A 77 -13.09 -11.87 18.54
CA ASP A 77 -13.01 -10.60 17.83
C ASP A 77 -12.76 -10.88 16.35
N VAL A 78 -13.57 -10.30 15.46
CA VAL A 78 -13.22 -10.21 14.05
C VAL A 78 -12.16 -9.13 13.94
N PHE A 79 -10.90 -9.52 13.78
CA PHE A 79 -9.80 -8.58 13.61
C PHE A 79 -9.86 -8.00 12.19
N VAL A 80 -10.72 -6.99 11.99
CA VAL A 80 -10.64 -6.10 10.83
C VAL A 80 -9.68 -5.00 11.25
N SER A 81 -8.58 -4.82 10.51
CA SER A 81 -7.70 -3.68 10.74
C SER A 81 -8.45 -2.41 10.38
N ASP A 82 -8.64 -1.51 11.35
CA ASP A 82 -9.21 -0.17 11.13
C ASP A 82 -8.13 0.83 10.64
N GLU A 83 -6.92 0.36 10.37
CA GLU A 83 -5.82 1.22 9.95
C GLU A 83 -6.01 1.73 8.51
N THR A 84 -5.81 3.04 8.33
CA THR A 84 -5.87 3.65 7.00
C THR A 84 -4.69 3.17 6.16
N GLN A 85 -4.98 2.54 5.02
CA GLN A 85 -3.97 2.11 4.06
C GLN A 85 -3.79 3.16 2.96
N ILE A 86 -2.56 3.59 2.75
CA ILE A 86 -2.17 4.59 1.75
C ILE A 86 -1.28 3.90 0.72
N VAL A 87 -1.68 3.90 -0.54
CA VAL A 87 -0.92 3.24 -1.62
C VAL A 87 -0.38 4.30 -2.59
N ILE A 88 0.93 4.32 -2.81
CA ILE A 88 1.60 5.27 -3.70
C ILE A 88 2.29 4.55 -4.87
N GLY A 89 2.49 5.27 -5.97
CA GLY A 89 3.22 4.78 -7.13
C GLY A 89 2.41 3.85 -8.02
N VAL A 90 1.08 3.79 -7.86
CA VAL A 90 0.20 2.96 -8.70
C VAL A 90 0.17 3.47 -10.14
N HIS A 91 0.48 2.61 -11.10
CA HIS A 91 0.42 2.98 -12.51
C HIS A 91 -1.02 3.20 -12.98
N PRO A 92 -1.28 4.11 -13.94
CA PRO A 92 -2.62 4.34 -14.49
C PRO A 92 -3.31 3.06 -14.99
N CYS A 93 -2.55 2.13 -15.58
CA CYS A 93 -3.07 0.84 -16.04
C CYS A 93 -3.58 -0.03 -14.88
N ASP A 94 -2.89 -0.02 -13.73
CA ASP A 94 -3.32 -0.72 -12.53
C ASP A 94 -4.57 -0.07 -11.92
N ILE A 95 -4.64 1.27 -11.88
CA ILE A 95 -5.84 2.00 -11.45
C ILE A 95 -7.03 1.61 -12.33
N HIS A 96 -6.83 1.53 -13.65
CA HIS A 96 -7.86 1.10 -14.57
C HIS A 96 -8.29 -0.35 -14.32
N GLY A 97 -7.34 -1.26 -14.10
CA GLY A 97 -7.63 -2.67 -13.79
C GLY A 97 -8.29 -2.89 -12.42
N ILE A 98 -8.12 -1.93 -11.50
CA ILE A 98 -8.76 -1.90 -10.19
C ILE A 98 -10.20 -1.37 -10.24
N LYS A 99 -10.60 -0.68 -11.31
CA LYS A 99 -11.91 -0.04 -11.41
C LYS A 99 -13.02 -1.11 -11.36
N ILE A 100 -13.60 -1.32 -10.17
CA ILE A 100 -14.78 -2.15 -9.90
C ILE A 100 -16.04 -1.35 -10.24
#